data_AF-A0A938K3M6-F1
#
_entry.id   AF-A0A938K3M6-F1
#
_cell.length_a   1.000
_cell.length_b   1.000
_cell.length_c   1.000
_cell.angle_alpha   90.00
_cell.angle_beta   90.00
_cell.angle_gamma   90.00
#
_symmetry.space_group_name_H-M   'P 1'
#
loop_
_entity.id
_entity.type
_entity.pdbx_description
1 polymer ?
#
loop_
_entity_poly.entity_id
_entity_poly.type
_entity_poly.pdbx_seq_one_letter_code
_entity_poly.pdbx_strand_id
1 'polypeptide(L)'
;MKPVALWLCLGLTLLAGQQAGTPKEAGDQRNQNQGNQKDKKDKKDNRKDPAQIGSRDVGKGINFYSLEKEIALGKQLAEEVTRQARLLDDPVTSEYVNRLGQNLVSHSDARIPFTFKVIDSEILNAFALPGGFVFVNTGLLRVAETESELAGALAHEIAHVAARHSTRQATRGQLAGYLSIPLILVGGWGGVAASQGAGVAVPMGLLKFSRVFEMEADLLGLQYVYAAGYDPAGALDLFEKLMALERRRPGALSRLFDTHPMTGDRLSRAQETIQEILPGRPEYVVSTSEFEHIRARLIAREGRAKRPQAPPSLRRPPAGAVEDAVEAEAIEAEKDDAEAETKDRPVLRRRDLVESLKPVAFGSRYNHRERE
;
A
#
# COMPACT_ATOMS: atom_id res chain seq x y z
N MET A 1 -18.74 60.30 16.51
CA MET A 1 -17.63 60.79 17.37
C MET A 1 -18.17 61.82 18.36
N LYS A 2 -18.28 61.47 19.66
CA LYS A 2 -17.98 62.31 20.85
C LYS A 2 -18.37 61.51 22.13
N PRO A 3 -17.62 61.59 23.25
CA PRO A 3 -17.79 60.69 24.40
C PRO A 3 -18.25 61.39 25.70
N VAL A 4 -18.76 60.63 26.68
CA VAL A 4 -18.91 61.00 28.12
C VAL A 4 -18.78 59.70 28.95
N ALA A 5 -17.65 59.46 29.63
CA ALA A 5 -17.43 59.61 31.09
C ALA A 5 -18.51 58.92 31.96
N LEU A 6 -18.27 57.75 32.58
CA LEU A 6 -17.40 57.48 33.75
C LEU A 6 -17.91 58.14 35.06
N TRP A 7 -18.40 57.31 35.99
CA TRP A 7 -18.57 57.65 37.41
C TRP A 7 -17.97 56.55 38.28
N LEU A 8 -17.08 56.93 39.21
CA LEU A 8 -16.60 56.10 40.31
C LEU A 8 -17.47 56.33 41.55
N CYS A 9 -17.63 55.29 42.37
CA CYS A 9 -17.81 55.46 43.82
C CYS A 9 -16.88 54.50 44.58
N LEU A 10 -16.12 55.07 45.53
CA LEU A 10 -15.27 54.35 46.47
C LEU A 10 -16.09 53.77 47.64
N GLY A 11 -15.55 52.76 48.33
CA GLY A 11 -16.10 52.21 49.57
C GLY A 11 -15.07 51.44 50.41
N LEU A 12 -14.34 52.16 51.26
CA LEU A 12 -13.38 51.67 52.28
C LEU A 12 -14.10 51.64 53.66
N THR A 13 -13.70 50.92 54.73
CA THR A 13 -12.43 50.24 55.10
C THR A 13 -12.72 49.02 56.02
N LEU A 14 -11.70 48.21 56.32
CA LEU A 14 -11.68 47.24 57.43
C LEU A 14 -11.99 47.86 58.81
N LEU A 15 -12.44 47.01 59.75
CA LEU A 15 -11.91 47.02 61.12
C LEU A 15 -11.88 45.60 61.71
N ALA A 16 -10.82 45.29 62.47
CA ALA A 16 -10.65 44.03 63.18
C ALA A 16 -11.04 44.17 64.66
N GLY A 17 -11.56 43.10 65.26
CA GLY A 17 -11.89 43.03 66.69
C GLY A 17 -11.61 41.64 67.24
N GLN A 18 -10.86 41.57 68.34
CA GLN A 18 -10.32 40.34 68.92
C GLN A 18 -10.83 40.21 70.37
N GLN A 19 -11.48 39.10 70.72
CA GLN A 19 -11.81 38.74 72.10
C GLN A 19 -11.79 37.23 72.28
N ALA A 20 -11.35 36.78 73.47
CA ALA A 20 -11.15 35.37 73.81
C ALA A 20 -12.15 34.91 74.89
N GLY A 21 -12.54 33.62 74.88
CA GLY A 21 -13.48 33.10 75.87
C GLY A 21 -13.79 31.59 75.81
N THR A 22 -12.88 30.77 76.36
CA THR A 22 -13.12 29.41 76.93
C THR A 22 -13.65 28.26 76.04
N PRO A 23 -13.33 26.98 76.37
CA PRO A 23 -13.46 25.85 75.43
C PRO A 23 -14.79 25.11 75.52
N LYS A 24 -15.27 24.61 74.38
CA LYS A 24 -16.22 23.49 74.28
C LYS A 24 -15.82 22.51 73.19
N GLU A 25 -16.15 21.25 73.42
CA GLU A 25 -15.73 20.04 72.73
C GLU A 25 -15.79 20.12 71.20
N ALA A 26 -14.64 19.87 70.55
CA ALA A 26 -14.57 19.69 69.11
C ALA A 26 -14.80 18.21 68.74
N GLY A 27 -16.05 17.87 68.48
CA GLY A 27 -16.40 16.65 67.74
C GLY A 27 -15.89 16.71 66.30
N ASP A 28 -15.56 15.55 65.75
CA ASP A 28 -14.97 15.31 64.43
C ASP A 28 -15.45 16.25 63.29
N GLN A 29 -14.51 17.03 62.73
CA GLN A 29 -14.67 17.73 61.46
C GLN A 29 -13.55 17.36 60.46
N ARG A 30 -13.37 16.07 60.18
CA ARG A 30 -12.51 15.57 59.09
C ARG A 30 -13.25 15.14 57.80
N ASN A 31 -14.36 15.79 57.41
CA ASN A 31 -14.98 15.42 56.12
C ASN A 31 -15.81 16.49 55.37
N GLN A 32 -15.25 17.67 55.06
CA GLN A 32 -15.90 18.63 54.14
C GLN A 32 -14.97 19.28 53.10
N ASN A 33 -13.85 18.65 52.72
CA ASN A 33 -13.00 19.15 51.62
C ASN A 33 -12.50 18.06 50.64
N GLN A 34 -13.17 16.90 50.60
CA GLN A 34 -12.94 15.84 49.59
C GLN A 34 -14.08 15.72 48.56
N GLY A 35 -15.06 16.62 48.59
CA GLY A 35 -16.26 16.55 47.73
C GLY A 35 -16.03 16.97 46.27
N ASN A 36 -15.01 17.77 45.96
CA ASN A 36 -14.88 18.47 44.66
C ASN A 36 -13.75 17.96 43.74
N GLN A 37 -13.19 16.77 44.01
CA GLN A 37 -12.15 16.16 43.16
C GLN A 37 -12.51 14.78 42.59
N LYS A 38 -13.71 14.23 42.87
CA LYS A 38 -14.12 12.89 42.38
C LYS A 38 -15.05 12.86 41.16
N ASP A 39 -15.52 14.02 40.68
CA ASP A 39 -16.42 14.11 39.50
C ASP A 39 -15.74 14.51 38.19
N LYS A 40 -14.42 14.31 38.06
CA LYS A 40 -13.81 14.00 36.76
C LYS A 40 -13.89 12.50 36.51
N LYS A 41 -15.11 11.99 36.36
CA LYS A 41 -15.37 10.66 35.82
C LYS A 41 -14.80 10.64 34.40
N ASP A 42 -13.74 9.86 34.17
CA ASP A 42 -13.09 9.78 32.87
C ASP A 42 -14.14 9.51 31.78
N LYS A 43 -14.30 10.45 30.85
CA LYS A 43 -14.99 10.17 29.60
C LYS A 43 -14.08 9.24 28.82
N LYS A 44 -14.25 7.93 29.05
CA LYS A 44 -13.58 6.85 28.32
C LYS A 44 -13.60 7.23 26.84
N ASP A 45 -12.42 7.41 26.24
CA ASP A 45 -12.35 7.76 24.83
C ASP A 45 -12.84 6.56 24.04
N ASN A 46 -14.02 6.66 23.41
CA ASN A 46 -14.63 5.56 22.66
C ASN A 46 -13.69 5.05 21.53
N ARG A 47 -12.71 5.84 21.07
CA ARG A 47 -11.67 5.39 20.12
C ARG A 47 -10.67 4.39 20.70
N LYS A 48 -10.57 4.32 22.02
CA LYS A 48 -9.79 3.34 22.78
C LYS A 48 -10.65 2.16 23.24
N ASP A 49 -11.87 1.99 22.74
CA ASP A 49 -12.73 0.86 23.06
C ASP A 49 -12.95 -0.02 21.82
N PRO A 50 -12.38 -1.25 21.77
CA PRO A 50 -12.63 -2.20 20.70
C PRO A 50 -14.11 -2.62 20.61
N ALA A 51 -14.87 -2.57 21.71
CA ALA A 51 -16.30 -2.90 21.71
C ALA A 51 -17.19 -1.81 21.06
N GLN A 52 -16.59 -0.75 20.51
CA GLN A 52 -17.28 0.33 19.81
C GLN A 52 -17.00 0.36 18.30
N ILE A 53 -16.16 -0.52 17.77
CA ILE A 53 -15.83 -0.61 16.34
C ILE A 53 -17.13 -0.67 15.50
N GLY A 54 -17.16 0.11 14.41
CA GLY A 54 -18.33 0.29 13.54
C GLY A 54 -19.25 1.43 13.98
N SER A 55 -19.46 1.63 15.29
CA SER A 55 -20.27 2.75 15.82
C SER A 55 -19.49 4.05 16.04
N ARG A 56 -18.15 4.02 15.94
CA ARG A 56 -17.31 5.22 16.15
C ARG A 56 -17.30 6.11 14.92
N ASP A 57 -16.94 7.36 15.17
CA ASP A 57 -16.67 8.34 14.13
C ASP A 57 -15.18 8.72 14.18
N VAL A 58 -14.40 7.93 13.42
CA VAL A 58 -12.94 8.05 13.28
C VAL A 58 -12.53 9.04 12.18
N GLY A 59 -13.45 9.42 11.29
CA GLY A 59 -13.20 10.36 10.18
C GLY A 59 -13.23 11.84 10.56
N LYS A 60 -13.35 12.20 11.85
CA LYS A 60 -13.52 13.58 12.31
C LYS A 60 -12.32 14.48 12.01
N GLY A 61 -12.61 15.66 11.48
CA GLY A 61 -11.66 16.75 11.24
C GLY A 61 -12.12 17.66 10.12
N ILE A 62 -11.33 18.68 9.81
CA ILE A 62 -11.57 19.51 8.62
C ILE A 62 -11.23 18.67 7.39
N ASN A 63 -12.21 18.43 6.52
CA ASN A 63 -12.06 17.72 5.27
C ASN A 63 -12.96 18.38 4.21
N PHE A 64 -12.38 18.90 3.13
CA PHE A 64 -13.12 19.60 2.08
C PHE A 64 -13.74 18.65 1.03
N TYR A 65 -13.46 17.35 1.15
CA TYR A 65 -13.97 16.32 0.25
C TYR A 65 -15.25 15.71 0.86
N SER A 66 -16.37 15.74 0.12
CA SER A 66 -17.51 14.89 0.44
C SER A 66 -17.14 13.42 0.21
N LEU A 67 -17.88 12.49 0.81
CA LEU A 67 -17.62 11.06 0.65
C LEU A 67 -17.72 10.62 -0.82
N GLU A 68 -18.70 11.16 -1.55
CA GLU A 68 -18.88 10.94 -2.99
C GLU A 68 -17.68 11.44 -3.81
N LYS A 69 -17.18 12.66 -3.53
CA LYS A 69 -15.99 13.21 -4.20
C LYS A 69 -14.75 12.40 -3.88
N GLU A 70 -14.65 11.87 -2.66
CA GLU A 70 -13.55 11.00 -2.24
C GLU A 70 -13.56 9.67 -2.99
N ILE A 71 -14.72 9.02 -3.11
CA ILE A 71 -14.89 7.77 -3.88
C ILE A 71 -14.60 8.01 -5.37
N ALA A 72 -15.09 9.11 -5.94
CA ALA A 72 -14.84 9.46 -7.35
C ALA A 72 -13.35 9.70 -7.63
N LEU A 73 -12.66 10.46 -6.78
CA LEU A 73 -11.21 10.67 -6.86
C LEU A 73 -10.44 9.34 -6.71
N GLY A 74 -10.84 8.53 -5.72
CA GLY A 74 -10.32 7.19 -5.49
C GLY A 74 -10.36 6.30 -6.72
N LYS A 75 -11.53 6.24 -7.37
CA LYS A 75 -11.75 5.47 -8.59
C LYS A 75 -10.84 5.92 -9.74
N GLN A 76 -10.74 7.24 -9.98
CA GLN A 76 -9.87 7.80 -11.02
C GLN A 76 -8.39 7.43 -10.79
N LEU A 77 -7.91 7.53 -9.54
CA LEU A 77 -6.55 7.13 -9.18
C LEU A 77 -6.34 5.62 -9.30
N ALA A 78 -7.31 4.80 -8.88
CA ALA A 78 -7.26 3.35 -8.97
C ALA A 78 -7.23 2.85 -10.43
N GLU A 79 -7.92 3.53 -11.34
CA GLU A 79 -7.85 3.30 -12.78
C GLU A 79 -6.46 3.64 -13.35
N GLU A 80 -5.84 4.75 -12.93
CA GLU A 80 -4.46 5.08 -13.34
C GLU A 80 -3.44 4.06 -12.80
N VAL A 81 -3.58 3.65 -11.54
CA VAL A 81 -2.74 2.58 -10.96
C VAL A 81 -2.91 1.28 -11.74
N THR A 82 -4.14 0.94 -12.12
CA THR A 82 -4.44 -0.26 -12.92
C THR A 82 -3.86 -0.18 -14.33
N ARG A 83 -3.74 1.02 -14.94
CA ARG A 83 -3.10 1.23 -16.25
C ARG A 83 -1.57 1.07 -16.20
N GLN A 84 -0.94 1.50 -15.11
CA GLN A 84 0.52 1.62 -15.02
C GLN A 84 1.19 0.46 -14.26
N ALA A 85 0.49 -0.18 -13.32
CA ALA A 85 1.00 -1.31 -12.55
C ALA A 85 0.66 -2.65 -13.21
N ARG A 86 1.61 -3.58 -13.19
CA ARG A 86 1.34 -4.98 -13.55
C ARG A 86 0.51 -5.63 -12.44
N LEU A 87 -0.80 -5.78 -12.65
CA LEU A 87 -1.63 -6.58 -11.75
C LEU A 87 -1.18 -8.05 -11.76
N LEU A 88 -1.36 -8.72 -10.62
CA LEU A 88 -1.02 -10.12 -10.46
C LEU A 88 -2.01 -11.00 -11.22
N ASP A 89 -1.53 -11.62 -12.29
CA ASP A 89 -2.22 -12.70 -12.98
C ASP A 89 -2.12 -14.00 -12.17
N ASP A 90 -2.89 -14.07 -11.07
CA ASP A 90 -3.10 -15.24 -10.24
C ASP A 90 -4.42 -15.10 -9.44
N PRO A 91 -5.54 -15.69 -9.90
CA PRO A 91 -6.84 -15.51 -9.25
C PRO A 91 -6.89 -16.12 -7.84
N VAL A 92 -6.09 -17.16 -7.56
CA VAL A 92 -6.06 -17.82 -6.23
C VAL A 92 -5.49 -16.86 -5.17
N THR A 93 -4.35 -16.23 -5.47
CA THR A 93 -3.75 -15.20 -4.59
C THR A 93 -4.61 -13.95 -4.51
N SER A 94 -5.19 -13.50 -5.63
CA SER A 94 -6.03 -12.30 -5.65
C SER A 94 -7.29 -12.46 -4.81
N GLU A 95 -7.97 -13.61 -4.89
CA GLU A 95 -9.18 -13.87 -4.10
C GLU A 95 -8.85 -14.09 -2.62
N TYR A 96 -7.74 -14.74 -2.29
CA TYR A 96 -7.25 -14.83 -0.91
C TYR A 96 -7.08 -13.44 -0.27
N VAL A 97 -6.35 -12.52 -0.95
CA VAL A 97 -6.13 -11.16 -0.44
C VAL A 97 -7.44 -10.39 -0.34
N ASN A 98 -8.33 -10.53 -1.32
CA ASN A 98 -9.66 -9.92 -1.25
C ASN A 98 -10.43 -10.42 -0.02
N ARG A 99 -10.55 -11.73 0.19
CA ARG A 99 -11.30 -12.31 1.31
C ARG A 99 -10.72 -11.92 2.67
N LEU A 100 -9.40 -11.93 2.83
CA LEU A 100 -8.71 -11.43 4.04
C LEU A 100 -9.03 -9.94 4.26
N GLY A 101 -8.92 -9.13 3.21
CA GLY A 101 -9.25 -7.70 3.26
C GLY A 101 -10.70 -7.43 3.63
N GLN A 102 -11.67 -8.13 3.03
CA GLN A 102 -13.09 -7.98 3.37
C GLN A 102 -13.39 -8.44 4.81
N ASN A 103 -12.74 -9.49 5.31
CA ASN A 103 -12.88 -9.91 6.71
C ASN A 103 -12.45 -8.78 7.66
N LEU A 104 -11.29 -8.17 7.43
CA LEU A 104 -10.80 -7.03 8.21
C LEU A 104 -11.73 -5.80 8.09
N VAL A 105 -12.22 -5.50 6.88
CA VAL A 105 -13.18 -4.39 6.65
C VAL A 105 -14.47 -4.60 7.44
N SER A 106 -15.00 -5.83 7.49
CA SER A 106 -16.21 -6.15 8.27
C SER A 106 -16.05 -6.01 9.80
N HIS A 107 -14.79 -6.01 10.28
CA HIS A 107 -14.41 -5.81 11.68
C HIS A 107 -13.73 -4.43 11.90
N SER A 108 -14.15 -3.41 11.15
CA SER A 108 -13.56 -2.06 11.20
C SER A 108 -14.59 -0.93 11.26
N ASP A 109 -14.15 0.32 11.45
CA ASP A 109 -15.01 1.51 11.33
C ASP A 109 -15.25 1.96 9.87
N ALA A 110 -14.94 1.11 8.89
CA ALA A 110 -15.21 1.35 7.47
C ALA A 110 -16.70 1.59 7.19
N ARG A 111 -17.01 2.58 6.34
CA ARG A 111 -18.38 2.94 5.93
C ARG A 111 -18.59 3.00 4.42
N ILE A 112 -17.64 2.46 3.66
CA ILE A 112 -17.61 2.44 2.20
C ILE A 112 -17.17 1.05 1.73
N PRO A 113 -17.54 0.61 0.51
CA PRO A 113 -17.04 -0.64 -0.06
C PRO A 113 -15.53 -0.57 -0.29
N PHE A 114 -14.84 -1.70 -0.10
CA PHE A 114 -13.40 -1.82 -0.38
C PHE A 114 -13.14 -2.71 -1.59
N THR A 115 -12.13 -2.34 -2.38
CA THR A 115 -11.62 -3.12 -3.51
C THR A 115 -10.14 -3.39 -3.28
N PHE A 116 -9.78 -4.66 -3.09
CA PHE A 116 -8.39 -5.08 -2.95
C PHE A 116 -7.85 -5.54 -4.31
N LYS A 117 -6.62 -5.13 -4.65
CA LYS A 117 -5.90 -5.58 -5.85
C LYS A 117 -4.46 -5.95 -5.51
N VAL A 118 -3.95 -7.01 -6.14
CA VAL A 118 -2.56 -7.43 -5.98
C VAL A 118 -1.73 -6.99 -7.18
N ILE A 119 -0.57 -6.38 -6.92
CA ILE A 119 0.41 -5.95 -7.93
C ILE A 119 1.58 -6.93 -7.93
N ASP A 120 1.97 -7.41 -9.11
CA ASP A 120 3.13 -8.28 -9.30
C ASP A 120 4.42 -7.43 -9.27
N SER A 121 4.96 -7.20 -8.07
CA SER A 121 6.09 -6.31 -7.81
C SER A 121 6.89 -6.77 -6.60
N GLU A 122 8.22 -6.74 -6.71
CA GLU A 122 9.13 -7.09 -5.62
C GLU A 122 9.21 -6.01 -4.51
N ILE A 123 8.66 -4.83 -4.75
CA ILE A 123 8.65 -3.74 -3.77
C ILE A 123 7.79 -4.16 -2.57
N LEU A 124 8.36 -4.11 -1.36
CA LEU A 124 7.64 -4.35 -0.11
C LEU A 124 6.74 -3.16 0.19
N ASN A 125 5.50 -3.16 -0.29
CA ASN A 125 4.54 -2.10 -0.01
C ASN A 125 3.09 -2.60 -0.09
N ALA A 126 2.23 -1.94 0.68
CA ALA A 126 0.80 -1.85 0.45
C ALA A 126 0.42 -0.36 0.49
N PHE A 127 -0.68 0.04 -0.12
CA PHE A 127 -1.20 1.40 0.00
C PHE A 127 -2.69 1.45 -0.26
N ALA A 128 -3.41 2.26 0.52
CA ALA A 128 -4.77 2.66 0.24
C ALA A 128 -4.84 4.00 -0.50
N LEU A 129 -5.73 4.05 -1.49
CA LEU A 129 -6.22 5.28 -2.09
C LEU A 129 -7.49 5.74 -1.35
N PRO A 130 -7.88 7.03 -1.49
CA PRO A 130 -9.17 7.48 -1.03
C PRO A 130 -10.31 6.61 -1.61
N GLY A 131 -11.43 6.47 -0.90
CA GLY A 131 -12.58 5.75 -1.45
C GLY A 131 -12.50 4.22 -1.44
N GLY A 132 -11.55 3.61 -0.71
CA GLY A 132 -11.55 2.16 -0.44
C GLY A 132 -10.80 1.28 -1.43
N PHE A 133 -9.95 1.85 -2.30
CA PHE A 133 -9.13 1.06 -3.23
C PHE A 133 -7.76 0.76 -2.58
N VAL A 134 -7.50 -0.50 -2.25
CA VAL A 134 -6.27 -0.95 -1.58
C VAL A 134 -5.44 -1.80 -2.54
N PHE A 135 -4.16 -1.48 -2.66
CA PHE A 135 -3.21 -2.19 -3.50
C PHE A 135 -2.13 -2.83 -2.63
N VAL A 136 -1.79 -4.09 -2.94
CA VAL A 136 -0.82 -4.89 -2.17
C VAL A 136 0.20 -5.50 -3.12
N ASN A 137 1.49 -5.31 -2.88
CA ASN A 137 2.53 -5.87 -3.74
C ASN A 137 2.88 -7.32 -3.33
N THR A 138 3.17 -8.18 -4.30
CA THR A 138 3.65 -9.56 -4.05
C THR A 138 4.95 -9.62 -3.24
N GLY A 139 5.75 -8.54 -3.20
CA GLY A 139 6.89 -8.38 -2.29
C GLY A 139 6.49 -8.41 -0.81
N LEU A 140 5.41 -7.74 -0.43
CA LEU A 140 4.94 -7.72 0.96
C LEU A 140 4.40 -9.09 1.38
N LEU A 141 3.58 -9.73 0.54
CA LEU A 141 3.00 -11.06 0.80
C LEU A 141 4.06 -12.16 1.05
N ARG A 142 5.25 -12.03 0.47
CA ARG A 142 6.36 -13.00 0.66
C ARG A 142 7.14 -12.76 1.95
N VAL A 143 7.18 -11.52 2.42
CA VAL A 143 7.98 -11.08 3.58
C VAL A 143 7.21 -11.20 4.89
N ALA A 144 5.89 -11.04 4.86
CA ALA A 144 5.03 -11.55 5.93
C ALA A 144 5.31 -13.06 6.10
N GLU A 145 5.61 -13.50 7.32
CA GLU A 145 5.81 -14.93 7.63
C GLU A 145 4.57 -15.59 8.24
N THR A 146 3.64 -14.79 8.75
CA THR A 146 2.35 -15.22 9.31
C THR A 146 1.20 -14.44 8.68
N GLU A 147 -0.01 -15.00 8.73
CA GLU A 147 -1.20 -14.27 8.27
C GLU A 147 -1.49 -13.04 9.13
N SER A 148 -1.23 -13.08 10.44
CA SER A 148 -1.37 -11.94 11.36
C SER A 148 -0.47 -10.75 10.98
N GLU A 149 0.73 -10.99 10.44
CA GLU A 149 1.58 -9.92 9.90
C GLU A 149 0.92 -9.24 8.68
N LEU A 150 0.44 -10.03 7.71
CA LEU A 150 -0.24 -9.48 6.54
C LEU A 150 -1.55 -8.78 6.93
N ALA A 151 -2.31 -9.35 7.85
CA ALA A 151 -3.52 -8.76 8.41
C ALA A 151 -3.23 -7.42 9.10
N GLY A 152 -2.12 -7.31 9.82
CA GLY A 152 -1.62 -6.06 10.41
C GLY A 152 -1.41 -4.97 9.37
N ALA A 153 -0.68 -5.26 8.29
CA ALA A 153 -0.47 -4.30 7.20
C ALA A 153 -1.77 -3.89 6.52
N LEU A 154 -2.67 -4.83 6.21
CA LEU A 154 -3.94 -4.52 5.56
C LEU A 154 -4.89 -3.73 6.48
N ALA A 155 -4.91 -4.02 7.78
CA ALA A 155 -5.69 -3.28 8.76
C ALA A 155 -5.21 -1.83 8.93
N HIS A 156 -3.91 -1.58 8.84
CA HIS A 156 -3.34 -0.22 8.82
C HIS A 156 -3.85 0.58 7.61
N GLU A 157 -3.84 -0.01 6.41
CA GLU A 157 -4.38 0.60 5.20
C GLU A 157 -5.89 0.84 5.28
N ILE A 158 -6.64 -0.11 5.86
CA ILE A 158 -8.08 0.05 6.12
C ILE A 158 -8.32 1.19 7.12
N ALA A 159 -7.48 1.35 8.14
CA ALA A 159 -7.56 2.46 9.09
C ALA A 159 -7.32 3.82 8.44
N HIS A 160 -6.37 3.94 7.50
CA HIS A 160 -6.17 5.17 6.72
C HIS A 160 -7.42 5.59 5.93
N VAL A 161 -8.12 4.62 5.33
CA VAL A 161 -9.38 4.88 4.62
C VAL A 161 -10.52 5.22 5.58
N ALA A 162 -10.72 4.41 6.63
CA ALA A 162 -11.81 4.62 7.61
C ALA A 162 -11.70 6.00 8.30
N ALA A 163 -10.47 6.40 8.69
CA ALA A 163 -10.18 7.72 9.24
C ALA A 163 -10.01 8.82 8.18
N ARG A 164 -10.21 8.51 6.88
CA ARG A 164 -10.17 9.43 5.73
C ARG A 164 -8.87 10.24 5.65
N HIS A 165 -7.73 9.62 5.95
CA HIS A 165 -6.45 10.31 6.10
C HIS A 165 -5.98 11.00 4.83
N SER A 166 -6.16 10.42 3.64
CA SER A 166 -5.68 11.03 2.38
C SER A 166 -6.38 12.34 2.05
N THR A 167 -7.71 12.42 2.21
CA THR A 167 -8.48 13.65 1.92
C THR A 167 -8.36 14.68 3.05
N ARG A 168 -8.24 14.25 4.32
CA ARG A 168 -7.85 15.13 5.44
C ARG A 168 -6.44 15.72 5.19
N GLN A 169 -5.47 14.93 4.73
CA GLN A 169 -4.12 15.38 4.42
C GLN A 169 -4.10 16.35 3.23
N ALA A 170 -4.82 16.05 2.15
CA ALA A 170 -5.02 16.96 1.02
C ALA A 170 -5.62 18.30 1.46
N THR A 171 -6.64 18.26 2.31
CA THR A 171 -7.29 19.46 2.90
C THR A 171 -6.29 20.28 3.74
N ARG A 172 -5.44 19.63 4.54
CA ARG A 172 -4.36 20.31 5.30
C ARG A 172 -3.33 20.96 4.38
N GLY A 173 -2.98 20.31 3.28
CA GLY A 173 -2.09 20.87 2.24
C GLY A 173 -2.68 22.11 1.57
N GLN A 174 -3.97 22.07 1.21
CA GLN A 174 -4.69 23.23 0.66
C GLN A 174 -4.75 24.40 1.66
N LEU A 175 -5.09 24.12 2.92
CA LEU A 175 -5.09 25.14 3.98
C LEU A 175 -3.71 25.76 4.21
N ALA A 176 -2.64 24.95 4.25
CA ALA A 176 -1.28 25.46 4.35
C ALA A 176 -0.90 26.34 3.14
N GLY A 177 -1.34 25.95 1.93
CA GLY A 177 -1.18 26.74 0.71
C GLY A 177 -1.93 28.07 0.71
N TYR A 178 -3.08 28.17 1.38
CA TYR A 178 -3.76 29.46 1.57
C TYR A 178 -3.10 30.32 2.65
N LEU A 179 -2.64 29.71 3.75
CA LEU A 179 -1.94 30.41 4.84
C LEU A 179 -0.53 30.89 4.45
N SER A 180 0.08 30.36 3.39
CA SER A 180 1.34 30.86 2.86
C SER A 180 1.20 32.03 1.87
N ILE A 181 -0.01 32.37 1.41
CA ILE A 181 -0.24 33.51 0.49
C ILE A 181 0.31 34.85 1.05
N PRO A 182 0.16 35.18 2.35
CA PRO A 182 0.80 36.37 2.93
C PRO A 182 2.34 36.30 2.96
N LEU A 183 2.95 35.11 2.98
CA LEU A 183 4.40 34.93 2.92
C LEU A 183 4.96 34.96 1.49
N ILE A 184 4.16 34.57 0.48
CA ILE A 184 4.57 34.60 -0.94
C ILE A 184 4.82 36.04 -1.42
N LEU A 185 4.23 37.05 -0.77
CA LEU A 185 4.57 38.46 -1.00
C LEU A 185 5.96 38.87 -0.49
N VAL A 186 6.69 37.99 0.21
CA VAL A 186 8.05 38.23 0.75
C VAL A 186 9.10 37.27 0.15
N GLY A 187 8.69 36.17 -0.49
CA GLY A 187 9.59 35.20 -1.13
C GLY A 187 8.95 34.55 -2.36
N GLY A 188 9.58 34.72 -3.53
CA GLY A 188 8.98 34.45 -4.83
C GLY A 188 8.60 32.98 -5.12
N TRP A 189 7.65 32.81 -6.04
CA TRP A 189 7.17 31.51 -6.54
C TRP A 189 8.29 30.63 -7.09
N GLY A 190 8.62 29.54 -6.40
CA GLY A 190 9.57 28.55 -6.90
C GLY A 190 9.71 27.30 -6.04
N GLY A 191 8.88 26.28 -6.30
CA GLY A 191 9.25 24.89 -5.98
C GLY A 191 8.29 24.06 -5.11
N VAL A 192 7.20 23.55 -5.69
CA VAL A 192 6.61 22.24 -5.30
C VAL A 192 6.12 21.50 -6.56
N ALA A 193 7.02 21.17 -7.48
CA ALA A 193 6.67 20.48 -8.73
C ALA A 193 7.82 19.67 -9.38
N ALA A 194 8.61 18.92 -8.60
CA ALA A 194 9.66 18.05 -9.15
C ALA A 194 10.03 16.86 -8.25
N SER A 195 9.43 15.68 -8.48
CA SER A 195 10.00 14.35 -8.11
C SER A 195 9.12 13.19 -8.60
N GLN A 196 8.74 13.18 -9.89
CA GLN A 196 8.15 11.99 -10.51
C GLN A 196 9.26 11.03 -10.96
N GLY A 197 9.78 10.23 -10.00
CA GLY A 197 10.59 9.06 -10.32
C GLY A 197 9.72 7.91 -10.83
N ALA A 198 10.23 7.12 -11.78
CA ALA A 198 9.50 6.04 -12.44
C ALA A 198 8.66 5.20 -11.44
N GLY A 199 7.35 5.23 -11.61
CA GLY A 199 6.39 4.75 -10.63
C GLY A 199 5.01 5.35 -10.92
N VAL A 200 4.00 4.80 -10.26
CA VAL A 200 2.61 5.11 -10.59
C VAL A 200 2.29 6.59 -10.32
N ALA A 201 1.58 7.25 -11.25
CA ALA A 201 1.21 8.66 -11.23
C ALA A 201 0.15 9.05 -10.17
N VAL A 202 0.14 8.38 -9.02
CA VAL A 202 -0.62 8.84 -7.84
C VAL A 202 0.13 10.03 -7.23
N PRO A 203 -0.53 11.17 -6.96
CA PRO A 203 0.11 12.28 -6.27
C PRO A 203 0.59 11.84 -4.88
N MET A 204 1.91 11.68 -4.69
CA MET A 204 2.49 11.16 -3.45
C MET A 204 2.03 11.93 -2.19
N GLY A 205 1.69 13.22 -2.31
CA GLY A 205 1.11 14.01 -1.22
C GLY A 205 -0.21 13.49 -0.64
N LEU A 206 -0.95 12.64 -1.37
CA LEU A 206 -2.16 11.94 -0.89
C LEU A 206 -1.83 10.68 -0.07
N LEU A 207 -0.61 10.15 -0.21
CA LEU A 207 -0.10 8.95 0.46
C LEU A 207 0.98 9.26 1.51
N LYS A 208 1.38 10.53 1.66
CA LYS A 208 2.34 10.98 2.69
C LYS A 208 1.60 11.49 3.90
N PHE A 209 1.46 10.64 4.92
CA PHE A 209 0.68 10.95 6.11
C PHE A 209 1.50 11.67 7.20
N SER A 210 0.81 12.44 8.05
CA SER A 210 1.44 13.03 9.24
C SER A 210 1.67 11.96 10.31
N ARG A 211 2.66 12.15 11.19
CA ARG A 211 2.90 11.23 12.33
C ARG A 211 1.65 10.97 13.18
N VAL A 212 0.76 11.97 13.29
CA VAL A 212 -0.52 11.84 14.01
C VAL A 212 -1.50 10.90 13.29
N PHE A 213 -1.53 10.93 11.94
CA PHE A 213 -2.35 10.02 11.14
C PHE A 213 -1.76 8.61 11.13
N GLU A 214 -0.44 8.45 11.10
CA GLU A 214 0.19 7.14 11.28
C GLU A 214 -0.15 6.54 12.65
N MET A 215 -0.07 7.31 13.74
CA MET A 215 -0.46 6.85 15.09
C MET A 215 -1.97 6.58 15.25
N GLU A 216 -2.83 7.36 14.57
CA GLU A 216 -4.29 7.11 14.51
C GLU A 216 -4.57 5.81 13.71
N ALA A 217 -3.81 5.54 12.65
CA ALA A 217 -3.89 4.31 11.87
C ALA A 217 -3.33 3.07 12.62
N ASP A 218 -2.20 3.19 13.32
CA ASP A 218 -1.63 2.13 14.17
C ASP A 218 -2.65 1.68 15.23
N LEU A 219 -3.25 2.63 15.95
CA LEU A 219 -4.23 2.39 17.01
C LEU A 219 -5.49 1.68 16.46
N LEU A 220 -6.03 2.15 15.35
CA LEU A 220 -7.24 1.58 14.75
C LEU A 220 -6.96 0.24 14.08
N GLY A 221 -5.84 0.11 13.37
CA GLY A 221 -5.40 -1.12 12.72
C GLY A 221 -5.24 -2.27 13.70
N LEU A 222 -4.51 -2.07 14.81
CA LEU A 222 -4.39 -3.07 15.89
C LEU A 222 -5.75 -3.52 16.43
N GLN A 223 -6.70 -2.60 16.58
CA GLN A 223 -8.05 -2.92 17.03
C GLN A 223 -8.86 -3.71 15.99
N TYR A 224 -8.67 -3.46 14.69
CA TYR A 224 -9.33 -4.22 13.63
C TYR A 224 -8.77 -5.63 13.49
N VAL A 225 -7.43 -5.80 13.56
CA VAL A 225 -6.76 -7.11 13.63
C VAL A 225 -7.31 -7.92 14.79
N TYR A 226 -7.33 -7.32 15.98
CA TYR A 226 -7.89 -7.91 17.19
C TYR A 226 -9.38 -8.26 17.03
N ALA A 227 -10.20 -7.35 16.49
CA ALA A 227 -11.63 -7.59 16.28
C ALA A 227 -11.89 -8.76 15.34
N ALA A 228 -11.14 -8.86 14.24
CA ALA A 228 -11.18 -9.98 13.29
C ALA A 228 -10.58 -11.29 13.85
N GLY A 229 -10.01 -11.29 15.05
CA GLY A 229 -9.52 -12.50 15.75
C GLY A 229 -8.06 -12.86 15.48
N TYR A 230 -7.33 -12.04 14.73
CA TYR A 230 -5.89 -12.23 14.51
C TYR A 230 -5.07 -11.73 15.70
N ASP A 231 -3.84 -12.23 15.82
CA ASP A 231 -2.91 -11.76 16.85
C ASP A 231 -2.42 -10.33 16.51
N PRO A 232 -2.71 -9.31 17.36
CA PRO A 232 -2.22 -7.96 17.13
C PRO A 232 -0.68 -7.85 17.22
N ALA A 233 0.02 -8.81 17.83
CA ALA A 233 1.48 -8.84 17.87
C ALA A 233 2.09 -9.01 16.46
N GLY A 234 1.41 -9.69 15.54
CA GLY A 234 1.90 -9.86 14.16
C GLY A 234 2.12 -8.53 13.42
N ALA A 235 1.37 -7.47 13.76
CA ALA A 235 1.63 -6.14 13.23
C ALA A 235 2.98 -5.57 13.70
N LEU A 236 3.38 -5.86 14.94
CA LEU A 236 4.68 -5.49 15.50
C LEU A 236 5.80 -6.33 14.88
N ASP A 237 5.60 -7.64 14.74
CA ASP A 237 6.58 -8.56 14.15
C ASP A 237 6.94 -8.14 12.71
N LEU A 238 5.94 -7.79 11.91
CA LEU A 238 6.16 -7.23 10.58
C LEU A 238 6.91 -5.88 10.64
N PHE A 239 6.55 -5.02 11.59
CA PHE A 239 7.20 -3.72 11.78
C PHE A 239 8.70 -3.87 12.09
N GLU A 240 9.04 -4.73 13.05
CA GLU A 240 10.41 -5.00 13.45
C GLU A 240 11.21 -5.69 12.33
N LYS A 241 10.60 -6.65 11.62
CA LYS A 241 11.17 -7.33 10.45
C LYS A 241 11.51 -6.37 9.32
N LEU A 242 10.62 -5.42 9.03
CA LEU A 242 10.85 -4.36 8.04
C LEU A 242 11.97 -3.42 8.50
N MET A 243 11.96 -2.94 9.75
CA MET A 243 13.06 -2.14 10.28
C MET A 243 14.41 -2.90 10.26
N ALA A 244 14.42 -4.20 10.52
CA ALA A 244 15.61 -5.04 10.45
C ALA A 244 16.11 -5.21 9.00
N LEU A 245 15.22 -5.32 8.03
CA LEU A 245 15.56 -5.37 6.61
C LEU A 245 16.18 -4.05 6.13
N GLU A 246 15.61 -2.90 6.47
CA GLU A 246 16.16 -1.58 6.13
C GLU A 246 17.54 -1.36 6.76
N ARG A 247 17.74 -1.76 8.02
CA ARG A 247 19.08 -1.73 8.67
C ARG A 247 20.11 -2.61 7.95
N ARG A 248 19.69 -3.76 7.39
CA ARG A 248 20.56 -4.69 6.65
C ARG A 248 20.80 -4.26 5.20
N ARG A 249 19.86 -3.54 4.58
CA ARG A 249 19.93 -3.01 3.22
C ARG A 249 19.27 -1.62 3.17
N PRO A 250 20.03 -0.55 3.47
CA PRO A 250 19.51 0.81 3.39
C PRO A 250 18.95 1.11 2.00
N GLY A 251 17.75 1.70 1.96
CA GLY A 251 16.99 1.99 0.75
C GLY A 251 16.09 0.85 0.25
N ALA A 252 16.12 -0.34 0.88
CA ALA A 252 15.23 -1.44 0.48
C ALA A 252 13.75 -1.10 0.70
N LEU A 253 13.45 -0.27 1.70
CA LEU A 253 12.09 0.13 2.06
C LEU A 253 11.76 1.59 1.72
N SER A 254 12.57 2.29 0.90
CA SER A 254 12.34 3.72 0.60
C SER A 254 10.90 4.03 0.18
N ARG A 255 10.27 3.21 -0.66
CA ARG A 255 8.88 3.41 -1.13
C ARG A 255 7.83 3.28 -0.02
N LEU A 256 8.06 2.38 0.94
CA LEU A 256 7.22 2.21 2.13
C LEU A 256 7.45 3.35 3.11
N PHE A 257 8.71 3.69 3.41
CA PHE A 257 9.07 4.74 4.37
C PHE A 257 8.72 6.15 3.85
N ASP A 258 8.66 6.33 2.53
CA ASP A 258 8.18 7.54 1.87
C ASP A 258 6.72 7.87 2.23
N THR A 259 5.88 6.84 2.39
CA THR A 259 4.43 6.96 2.65
C THR A 259 4.11 6.77 4.13
N HIS A 260 4.73 5.75 4.76
CA HIS A 260 4.57 5.35 6.15
C HIS A 260 5.92 5.37 6.89
N PRO A 261 6.36 6.52 7.43
CA PRO A 261 7.61 6.61 8.19
C PRO A 261 7.59 5.71 9.43
N MET A 262 8.44 4.69 9.45
CA MET A 262 8.54 3.73 10.55
C MET A 262 9.51 4.27 11.62
N THR A 263 8.99 4.61 12.80
CA THR A 263 9.77 5.19 13.91
C THR A 263 9.64 4.35 15.19
N GLY A 264 10.67 4.36 16.04
CA GLY A 264 10.64 3.66 17.33
C GLY A 264 9.44 4.07 18.20
N ASP A 265 9.11 5.37 18.22
CA ASP A 265 7.95 5.90 18.96
C ASP A 265 6.61 5.24 18.55
N ARG A 266 6.45 4.83 17.28
CA ARG A 266 5.25 4.12 16.81
C ARG A 266 5.22 2.70 17.34
N LEU A 267 6.34 1.99 17.24
CA LEU A 267 6.49 0.62 17.76
C LEU A 267 6.21 0.56 19.27
N SER A 268 6.79 1.47 20.06
CA SER A 268 6.51 1.56 21.50
C SER A 268 5.04 1.86 21.78
N ARG A 269 4.42 2.83 21.07
CA ARG A 269 3.00 3.17 21.27
C ARG A 269 2.06 2.07 20.81
N ALA A 270 2.45 1.27 19.82
CA ALA A 270 1.73 0.09 19.38
C ALA A 270 1.79 -1.02 20.45
N GLN A 271 2.97 -1.29 21.02
CA GLN A 271 3.15 -2.21 22.17
C GLN A 271 2.30 -1.78 23.38
N GLU A 272 2.35 -0.50 23.78
CA GLU A 272 1.49 0.07 24.82
C GLU A 272 0.00 -0.15 24.50
N THR A 273 -0.42 0.08 23.25
CA THR A 273 -1.81 -0.07 22.83
C THR A 273 -2.30 -1.51 22.99
N ILE A 274 -1.48 -2.51 22.66
CA ILE A 274 -1.84 -3.92 22.90
C ILE A 274 -2.02 -4.17 24.40
N GLN A 275 -1.09 -3.70 25.24
CA GLN A 275 -1.11 -3.94 26.69
C GLN A 275 -2.23 -3.19 27.43
N GLU A 276 -2.54 -1.95 27.02
CA GLU A 276 -3.53 -1.08 27.68
C GLU A 276 -4.98 -1.35 27.26
N ILE A 277 -5.20 -1.69 25.97
CA ILE A 277 -6.52 -1.56 25.33
C ILE A 277 -7.07 -2.90 24.81
N LEU A 278 -6.20 -3.88 24.51
CA LEU A 278 -6.62 -5.15 23.93
C LEU A 278 -6.59 -6.26 24.99
N PRO A 279 -7.74 -6.68 25.57
CA PRO A 279 -7.74 -7.75 26.56
C PRO A 279 -7.35 -9.07 25.90
N GLY A 280 -6.42 -9.78 26.54
CA GLY A 280 -5.90 -11.06 26.04
C GLY A 280 -7.01 -12.07 25.78
N ARG A 281 -6.92 -12.76 24.63
CA ARG A 281 -7.81 -13.88 24.27
C ARG A 281 -7.14 -15.23 24.56
N PRO A 282 -7.91 -16.31 24.77
CA PRO A 282 -7.34 -17.66 24.92
C PRO A 282 -6.58 -18.12 23.68
N GLU A 283 -7.07 -17.74 22.49
CA GLU A 283 -6.52 -18.11 21.19
C GLU A 283 -6.60 -16.91 20.23
N TYR A 284 -5.63 -16.83 19.31
CA TYR A 284 -5.58 -15.87 18.20
C TYR A 284 -5.25 -16.60 16.91
N VAL A 285 -5.72 -16.07 15.78
CA VAL A 285 -5.25 -16.50 14.46
C VAL A 285 -3.87 -15.88 14.19
N VAL A 286 -2.83 -16.71 14.22
CA VAL A 286 -1.46 -16.31 13.87
C VAL A 286 -1.20 -16.56 12.38
N SER A 287 -1.34 -17.79 11.92
CA SER A 287 -1.26 -18.11 10.48
C SER A 287 -2.24 -19.22 10.11
N THR A 288 -2.74 -19.22 8.88
CA THR A 288 -3.51 -20.34 8.33
C THR A 288 -2.70 -21.13 7.32
N SER A 289 -3.07 -22.40 7.12
CA SER A 289 -2.49 -23.21 6.05
C SER A 289 -2.68 -22.57 4.67
N GLU A 290 -3.77 -21.83 4.43
CA GLU A 290 -4.00 -21.18 3.14
C GLU A 290 -2.98 -20.06 2.89
N PHE A 291 -2.70 -19.22 3.88
CA PHE A 291 -1.64 -18.21 3.78
C PHE A 291 -0.29 -18.82 3.40
N GLU A 292 0.12 -19.90 4.08
CA GLU A 292 1.39 -20.57 3.78
C GLU A 292 1.44 -21.12 2.34
N HIS A 293 0.33 -21.66 1.82
CA HIS A 293 0.23 -22.10 0.43
C HIS A 293 0.33 -20.93 -0.56
N ILE A 294 -0.33 -19.79 -0.30
CA ILE A 294 -0.23 -18.57 -1.11
C ILE A 294 1.20 -18.03 -1.11
N ARG A 295 1.82 -17.94 0.07
CA ARG A 295 3.21 -17.48 0.25
C ARG A 295 4.20 -18.38 -0.48
N ALA A 296 4.10 -19.69 -0.33
CA ALA A 296 4.92 -20.67 -1.04
C ALA A 296 4.72 -20.59 -2.58
N ARG A 297 3.49 -20.41 -3.04
CA ARG A 297 3.15 -20.22 -4.46
C ARG A 297 3.81 -18.97 -5.05
N LEU A 298 3.82 -17.84 -4.32
CA LEU A 298 4.47 -16.61 -4.74
C LEU A 298 6.01 -16.74 -4.78
N ILE A 299 6.61 -17.38 -3.77
CA ILE A 299 8.05 -17.65 -3.75
C ILE A 299 8.45 -18.56 -4.94
N ALA A 300 7.66 -19.61 -5.22
CA ALA A 300 7.89 -20.49 -6.37
C ALA A 300 7.72 -19.78 -7.72
N ARG A 301 6.75 -18.85 -7.84
CA ARG A 301 6.54 -18.02 -9.04
C ARG A 301 7.74 -17.11 -9.31
N GLU A 302 8.23 -16.41 -8.29
CA GLU A 302 9.43 -15.56 -8.39
C GLU A 302 10.68 -16.38 -8.75
N GLY A 303 10.88 -17.53 -8.08
CA GLY A 303 12.00 -18.43 -8.38
C GLY A 303 12.00 -18.97 -9.80
N ARG A 304 10.82 -19.17 -10.41
CA ARG A 304 10.68 -19.49 -11.84
C ARG A 304 10.99 -18.28 -12.73
N ALA A 305 10.50 -17.08 -12.39
CA ALA A 305 10.74 -15.86 -13.15
C ALA A 305 12.22 -15.44 -13.18
N LYS A 306 12.98 -15.72 -12.11
CA LYS A 306 14.42 -15.41 -11.99
C LYS A 306 15.35 -16.47 -12.60
N ARG A 307 14.83 -17.62 -13.05
CA ARG A 307 15.66 -18.61 -13.77
C ARG A 307 15.93 -18.13 -15.21
N PRO A 308 17.17 -18.26 -15.73
CA PRO A 308 17.43 -18.07 -17.15
C PRO A 308 16.55 -19.02 -17.96
N GLN A 309 15.69 -18.49 -18.82
CA GLN A 309 14.97 -19.31 -19.78
C GLN A 309 15.98 -19.79 -20.81
N ALA A 310 16.22 -21.11 -20.87
CA ALA A 310 16.95 -21.68 -21.98
C ALA A 310 16.21 -21.33 -23.29
N PRO A 311 16.91 -20.93 -24.36
CA PRO A 311 16.26 -20.66 -25.63
C PRO A 311 15.47 -21.90 -26.06
N PRO A 312 14.28 -21.75 -26.68
CA PRO A 312 13.46 -22.87 -27.09
C PRO A 312 14.26 -23.73 -28.08
N SER A 313 14.73 -24.89 -27.63
CA SER A 313 15.37 -25.85 -28.50
C SER A 313 14.30 -26.46 -29.38
N LEU A 314 14.34 -26.13 -30.67
CA LEU A 314 13.69 -26.96 -31.67
C LEU A 314 14.21 -28.38 -31.45
N ARG A 315 13.31 -29.32 -31.13
CA ARG A 315 13.64 -30.75 -31.10
C ARG A 315 14.06 -31.13 -32.52
N ARG A 316 15.36 -31.10 -32.78
CA ARG A 316 15.93 -31.71 -33.96
C ARG A 316 15.56 -33.19 -33.89
N PRO A 317 14.91 -33.77 -34.92
CA PRO A 317 14.75 -35.22 -34.97
C PRO A 317 16.12 -35.87 -34.80
N PRO A 318 16.20 -37.06 -34.17
CA PRO A 318 17.46 -37.80 -34.14
C PRO A 318 17.94 -38.00 -35.58
N ALA A 319 19.24 -37.78 -35.82
CA ALA A 319 19.83 -38.04 -37.12
C ALA A 319 19.65 -39.53 -37.44
N GLY A 320 18.84 -39.81 -38.46
CA GLY A 320 18.28 -41.14 -38.78
C GLY A 320 16.78 -41.10 -39.09
N ALA A 321 15.99 -40.30 -38.35
CA ALA A 321 14.53 -40.22 -38.54
C ALA A 321 14.06 -39.57 -39.87
N VAL A 322 14.99 -39.17 -40.73
CA VAL A 322 14.71 -38.67 -42.10
C VAL A 322 15.03 -39.73 -43.15
N GLU A 323 15.85 -40.73 -42.82
CA GLU A 323 16.18 -41.84 -43.73
C GLU A 323 15.04 -42.87 -43.72
N ASP A 324 14.58 -43.29 -42.53
CA ASP A 324 13.42 -44.19 -42.36
C ASP A 324 12.13 -43.66 -43.01
N ALA A 325 11.94 -42.34 -43.06
CA ALA A 325 10.74 -41.72 -43.62
C ALA A 325 10.74 -41.68 -45.17
N VAL A 326 11.90 -41.46 -45.78
CA VAL A 326 12.05 -41.42 -47.25
C VAL A 326 11.98 -42.84 -47.82
N GLU A 327 12.49 -43.84 -47.08
CA GLU A 327 12.41 -45.24 -47.51
C GLU A 327 10.99 -45.82 -47.32
N ALA A 328 10.20 -45.30 -46.37
CA ALA A 328 8.78 -45.65 -46.23
C ALA A 328 7.90 -45.08 -47.37
N GLU A 329 8.05 -43.79 -47.73
CA GLU A 329 7.28 -43.21 -48.85
C GLU A 329 7.65 -43.82 -50.21
N ALA A 330 8.91 -44.26 -50.40
CA ALA A 330 9.33 -44.94 -51.62
C ALA A 330 8.67 -46.33 -51.84
N ILE A 331 8.31 -47.03 -50.75
CA ILE A 331 7.74 -48.39 -50.83
C ILE A 331 6.22 -48.38 -51.09
N GLU A 332 5.50 -47.32 -50.71
CA GLU A 332 4.07 -47.18 -51.04
C GLU A 332 3.83 -46.69 -52.49
N ALA A 333 4.78 -45.96 -53.08
CA ALA A 333 4.66 -45.46 -54.45
C ALA A 333 4.80 -46.53 -55.55
N GLU A 334 5.36 -47.72 -55.26
CA GLU A 334 5.62 -48.76 -56.26
C GLU A 334 4.49 -49.82 -56.39
N LYS A 335 3.30 -49.57 -55.82
CA LYS A 335 2.21 -50.58 -55.76
C LYS A 335 0.89 -50.24 -56.42
N ASP A 336 0.60 -48.98 -56.75
CA ASP A 336 -0.75 -48.57 -57.22
C ASP A 336 -0.85 -48.14 -58.70
N ASP A 337 0.26 -48.01 -59.45
CA ASP A 337 0.23 -47.62 -60.86
C ASP A 337 0.25 -48.82 -61.83
N ALA A 338 -0.81 -49.63 -61.74
CA ALA A 338 -1.10 -50.70 -62.70
C ALA A 338 -2.58 -50.76 -63.14
N GLU A 339 -3.22 -49.61 -63.42
CA GLU A 339 -4.36 -49.51 -64.35
C GLU A 339 -4.77 -48.05 -64.67
N ALA A 340 -5.56 -47.90 -65.74
CA ALA A 340 -6.32 -46.70 -66.19
C ALA A 340 -5.65 -45.65 -67.11
N GLU A 341 -6.34 -45.42 -68.24
CA GLU A 341 -5.98 -44.52 -69.35
C GLU A 341 -6.31 -43.03 -69.11
N THR A 342 -5.52 -42.16 -69.75
CA THR A 342 -5.89 -40.85 -70.32
C THR A 342 -6.84 -39.91 -69.56
N LYS A 343 -6.31 -38.76 -69.07
CA LYS A 343 -6.91 -37.43 -69.34
C LYS A 343 -6.00 -36.24 -69.01
N ASP A 344 -5.85 -35.43 -70.05
CA ASP A 344 -5.35 -34.04 -70.16
C ASP A 344 -5.27 -33.18 -68.86
N ARG A 345 -4.08 -32.61 -68.60
CA ARG A 345 -3.84 -31.51 -67.65
C ARG A 345 -2.73 -30.58 -68.18
N PRO A 346 -2.84 -29.24 -68.01
CA PRO A 346 -2.01 -28.28 -68.74
C PRO A 346 -0.63 -28.03 -68.11
N VAL A 347 0.38 -27.83 -68.96
CA VAL A 347 1.77 -27.52 -68.55
C VAL A 347 2.07 -26.03 -68.73
N LEU A 348 2.39 -25.33 -67.64
CA LEU A 348 2.89 -23.95 -67.69
C LEU A 348 4.39 -23.93 -68.07
N ARG A 349 4.70 -23.49 -69.29
CA ARG A 349 6.09 -23.27 -69.73
C ARG A 349 6.69 -22.03 -69.06
N ARG A 350 7.83 -22.19 -68.37
CA ARG A 350 8.73 -21.05 -68.10
C ARG A 350 9.31 -20.53 -69.41
N ARG A 351 9.50 -19.21 -69.50
CA ARG A 351 10.26 -18.54 -70.56
C ARG A 351 11.63 -18.20 -70.01
N ASP A 352 12.67 -18.60 -70.74
CA ASP A 352 14.05 -18.21 -70.44
C ASP A 352 14.31 -16.77 -70.87
N LEU A 353 15.12 -16.06 -70.09
CA LEU A 353 15.72 -14.78 -70.47
C LEU A 353 17.11 -14.71 -69.81
N VAL A 354 18.12 -14.84 -70.65
CA VAL A 354 19.55 -14.69 -70.32
C VAL A 354 20.04 -13.39 -70.98
N GLU A 355 21.18 -12.89 -70.51
CA GLU A 355 21.94 -11.76 -71.05
C GLU A 355 21.38 -10.36 -70.66
N SER A 356 22.18 -9.39 -70.20
CA SER A 356 23.65 -9.28 -70.16
C SER A 356 24.11 -8.42 -68.96
N LEU A 357 25.36 -8.57 -68.53
CA LEU A 357 26.28 -7.47 -68.17
C LEU A 357 27.69 -8.04 -67.84
N LYS A 358 28.74 -7.36 -68.30
CA LYS A 358 30.13 -7.87 -68.32
C LYS A 358 30.94 -7.47 -67.08
N PRO A 359 31.99 -8.23 -66.69
CA PRO A 359 32.92 -7.83 -65.65
C PRO A 359 33.97 -6.83 -66.16
N VAL A 360 34.47 -5.97 -65.26
CA VAL A 360 35.67 -5.16 -65.47
C VAL A 360 36.58 -5.33 -64.25
N ALA A 361 37.85 -5.68 -64.49
CA ALA A 361 38.88 -5.72 -63.47
C ALA A 361 40.12 -4.97 -63.97
N PHE A 362 40.60 -4.01 -63.18
CA PHE A 362 41.99 -3.57 -63.20
C PHE A 362 42.31 -2.90 -61.85
N GLY A 363 43.53 -3.06 -61.33
CA GLY A 363 43.92 -2.59 -60.00
C GLY A 363 45.18 -1.73 -60.01
N SER A 364 45.91 -1.77 -58.89
CA SER A 364 47.30 -1.32 -58.67
C SER A 364 47.53 -0.01 -57.89
N ARG A 365 48.09 -0.18 -56.67
CA ARG A 365 49.17 0.58 -56.01
C ARG A 365 48.94 1.87 -55.18
N TYR A 366 49.49 1.82 -53.94
CA TYR A 366 50.18 2.87 -53.14
C TYR A 366 49.29 4.01 -52.55
N ASN A 367 49.57 4.64 -51.39
CA ASN A 367 50.74 4.57 -50.47
C ASN A 367 50.42 4.94 -48.98
N HIS A 368 51.40 4.70 -48.11
CA HIS A 368 51.62 5.13 -46.71
C HIS A 368 51.15 6.53 -46.21
N ARG A 369 50.71 6.60 -44.94
CA ARG A 369 51.22 7.39 -43.76
C ARG A 369 50.14 7.42 -42.65
N GLU A 370 50.36 6.92 -41.43
CA GLU A 370 51.15 7.44 -40.28
C GLU A 370 50.62 8.75 -39.63
N ARG A 371 50.22 8.61 -38.34
CA ARG A 371 50.10 9.63 -37.26
C ARG A 371 49.03 10.72 -37.49
N GLU A 372 48.38 11.28 -36.46
CA GLU A 372 48.68 11.36 -35.01
C GLU A 372 47.66 10.64 -34.11
#